data_AF-A0A896T9N9-F1
#
_entry.id   AF-A0A896T9N9-F1
#
_cell.length_a   1.000
_cell.length_b   1.000
_cell.length_c   1.000
_cell.angle_alpha   90.00
_cell.angle_beta   90.00
_cell.angle_gamma   90.00
#
_symmetry.space_group_name_H-M   'P 1'
#
loop_
_entity.id
_entity.type
_entity.pdbx_description
1 polymer ?
#
loop_
_entity_poly.entity_id
_entity_poly.type
_entity_poly.pdbx_seq_one_letter_code
_entity_poly.pdbx_strand_id
1 'polypeptide(L)'
;MRGAFLSAGALHNPEKGEYQLSIANVYQEHAEDLQEIFRDFGLNARVIERKNRWILYLSKAEEIMDFLTLIGAMKARLKFEEAKIMREMRGLANRQSNFENANIAKSVMAAQEAIDAIQFLNEKKELEQLPPS
;
A
#
# COMPACT_ATOMS: atom_id res chain seq x y z
N MET A 1 18.00 2.98 -21.26
CA MET A 1 16.97 2.45 -20.33
C MET A 1 16.50 1.02 -20.66
N ARG A 2 15.83 0.76 -21.78
CA ARG A 2 15.27 -0.59 -22.10
C ARG A 2 16.31 -1.72 -22.03
N GLY A 3 17.48 -1.52 -22.64
CA GLY A 3 18.56 -2.52 -22.63
C GLY A 3 19.04 -2.85 -21.22
N ALA A 4 19.28 -1.83 -20.39
CA ALA A 4 19.69 -1.99 -18.99
C ALA A 4 18.64 -2.74 -18.15
N PHE A 5 17.36 -2.48 -18.39
CA PHE A 5 16.29 -3.20 -17.70
C PHE A 5 16.16 -4.65 -18.18
N LEU A 6 16.34 -4.93 -19.48
CA LEU A 6 16.31 -6.30 -19.99
C LEU A 6 17.53 -7.13 -19.52
N SER A 7 18.68 -6.49 -19.28
CA SER A 7 19.89 -7.19 -18.85
C SER A 7 19.93 -7.47 -17.35
N ALA A 8 19.53 -6.50 -16.52
CA ALA A 8 19.70 -6.57 -15.07
C ALA A 8 18.51 -5.99 -14.28
N GLY A 9 17.36 -5.81 -14.94
CA GLY A 9 16.17 -5.26 -14.34
C GLY A 9 15.30 -6.28 -13.61
N ALA A 10 14.58 -5.82 -12.60
CA ALA A 10 13.55 -6.59 -11.91
C ALA A 10 12.34 -5.70 -11.60
N LEU A 11 11.15 -6.28 -11.67
CA LEU A 11 9.90 -5.65 -11.26
C LEU A 11 9.23 -6.54 -10.21
N HIS A 12 8.98 -5.99 -9.02
CA HIS A 12 8.24 -6.68 -7.98
C HIS A 12 6.77 -6.86 -8.36
N ASN A 13 6.15 -7.93 -7.85
CA ASN A 13 4.74 -8.17 -8.09
C ASN A 13 3.90 -7.04 -7.44
N PRO A 14 3.18 -6.20 -8.22
CA PRO A 14 2.39 -5.09 -7.69
C PRO A 14 1.29 -5.52 -6.71
N GLU A 15 0.82 -6.77 -6.79
CA GLU A 15 -0.19 -7.32 -5.90
C GLU A 15 0.34 -7.61 -4.49
N LYS A 16 1.66 -7.66 -4.30
CA LYS A 16 2.31 -8.09 -3.06
C LYS A 16 3.40 -7.10 -2.63
N GLY A 17 3.37 -6.70 -1.36
CA GLY A 17 4.46 -5.90 -0.77
C GLY A 17 4.58 -4.50 -1.36
N GLU A 18 5.79 -3.94 -1.37
CA GLU A 18 6.04 -2.60 -1.90
C GLU A 18 6.22 -2.62 -3.42
N TYR A 19 5.80 -1.53 -4.07
CA TYR A 19 6.13 -1.33 -5.48
C TYR A 19 7.62 -1.08 -5.63
N GLN A 20 8.25 -1.86 -6.50
CA GLN A 20 9.67 -1.71 -6.76
C GLN A 20 9.99 -2.13 -8.19
N LEU A 21 10.65 -1.23 -8.92
CA LEU A 21 11.40 -1.56 -10.12
C LEU A 21 12.86 -1.29 -9.84
N SER A 22 13.76 -2.20 -10.21
CA SER A 22 15.19 -2.04 -9.97
C SER A 22 16.02 -2.45 -11.18
N ILE A 23 17.24 -1.91 -11.26
CA ILE A 23 18.28 -2.27 -12.22
C ILE A 23 19.60 -2.40 -11.46
N ALA A 24 20.22 -3.57 -11.51
CA ALA A 24 21.46 -3.85 -10.79
C ALA A 24 22.70 -3.54 -11.65
N ASN A 25 23.66 -2.82 -11.07
CA ASN A 25 24.92 -2.43 -11.70
C ASN A 25 26.10 -2.95 -10.87
N VAL A 26 27.24 -3.18 -11.51
CA VAL A 26 28.49 -3.58 -10.84
C VAL A 26 29.21 -2.35 -10.29
N TYR A 27 29.22 -1.25 -11.03
CA TYR A 27 29.91 0.00 -10.69
C TYR A 27 28.91 1.07 -10.29
N GLN A 28 29.29 1.91 -9.32
CA GLN A 28 28.47 3.01 -8.81
C GLN A 28 28.22 4.06 -9.88
N GLU A 29 29.27 4.46 -10.58
CA GLU A 29 29.25 5.47 -11.65
C GLU A 29 28.18 5.14 -12.70
N HIS A 30 28.11 3.90 -13.17
CA HIS A 30 27.06 3.49 -14.12
C HIS A 30 25.63 3.57 -13.54
N ALA A 31 25.46 3.34 -12.24
CA ALA A 31 24.16 3.48 -11.61
C ALA A 31 23.77 4.96 -11.48
N GLU A 32 24.73 5.84 -11.22
CA GLU A 32 24.55 7.30 -11.13
C GLU A 32 24.30 7.91 -12.51
N ASP A 33 25.06 7.53 -13.55
CA ASP A 33 24.80 7.92 -14.94
C ASP A 33 23.38 7.53 -15.36
N LEU A 34 22.95 6.30 -15.02
CA LEU A 34 21.61 5.84 -15.30
C LEU A 34 20.56 6.61 -14.50
N GLN A 35 20.89 7.05 -13.28
CA GLN A 35 20.01 7.88 -12.44
C GLN A 35 19.79 9.26 -13.06
N GLU A 36 20.83 9.89 -13.62
CA GLU A 36 20.72 11.15 -14.35
C GLU A 36 19.83 10.98 -15.57
N ILE A 37 20.06 9.93 -16.36
CA ILE A 37 19.20 9.60 -17.51
C ILE A 37 17.75 9.39 -17.06
N PHE A 38 17.48 8.72 -15.93
CA PHE A 38 16.12 8.58 -15.41
C PHE A 38 15.50 9.94 -15.06
N ARG A 39 16.28 10.82 -14.43
CA ARG A 39 15.86 12.16 -14.03
C ARG A 39 15.48 13.03 -15.22
N ASP A 40 16.21 12.93 -16.33
CA ASP A 40 15.91 13.66 -17.57
C ASP A 40 14.53 13.31 -18.16
N PHE A 41 14.05 12.09 -17.90
CA PHE A 41 12.70 11.66 -18.26
C PHE A 41 11.66 11.83 -17.13
N GLY A 42 12.01 12.56 -16.07
CA GLY A 42 11.12 12.85 -14.94
C GLY A 42 10.96 11.71 -13.95
N LEU A 43 11.80 10.68 -13.99
CA LEU A 43 11.76 9.54 -13.08
C LEU A 43 12.73 9.73 -11.91
N ASN A 44 12.22 9.81 -10.67
CA ASN A 44 13.06 10.03 -9.50
C ASN A 44 13.61 8.70 -8.94
N ALA A 45 14.52 8.07 -9.68
CA ALA A 45 15.18 6.86 -9.22
C ALA A 45 16.17 7.14 -8.08
N ARG A 46 16.32 6.17 -7.18
CA ARG A 46 17.32 6.18 -6.11
C ARG A 46 18.39 5.15 -6.40
N VAL A 47 19.63 5.43 -6.04
CA VAL A 47 20.74 4.47 -6.08
C VAL A 47 21.07 4.03 -4.65
N ILE A 48 21.17 2.72 -4.43
CA ILE A 48 21.60 2.12 -3.16
C ILE A 48 22.65 1.04 -3.40
N GLU A 49 23.51 0.83 -2.42
CA GLU A 49 24.42 -0.31 -2.41
C GLU A 49 23.76 -1.53 -1.74
N ARG A 50 23.85 -2.70 -2.36
CA ARG A 50 23.35 -3.96 -1.79
C ARG A 50 24.15 -5.16 -2.32
N LYS A 51 24.72 -5.95 -1.40
CA LYS A 51 25.49 -7.18 -1.73
C LYS A 51 26.57 -6.92 -2.80
N ASN A 52 27.37 -5.87 -2.62
CA ASN A 52 28.43 -5.45 -3.55
C ASN A 52 27.92 -5.13 -4.97
N ARG A 53 26.69 -4.63 -5.08
CA ARG A 53 26.09 -4.12 -6.32
C ARG A 53 25.42 -2.79 -6.07
N TRP A 54 25.35 -1.97 -7.10
CA TRP A 54 24.68 -0.68 -7.08
C TRP A 54 23.33 -0.81 -7.75
N ILE A 55 22.26 -0.68 -6.97
CA ILE A 55 20.89 -0.88 -7.41
C ILE A 55 20.25 0.49 -7.60
N LEU A 56 19.92 0.81 -8.85
CA LEU A 56 19.00 1.88 -9.18
C LEU A 56 17.57 1.36 -8.99
N TYR A 57 16.70 2.09 -8.30
CA TYR A 57 15.30 1.66 -8.12
C TYR A 57 14.29 2.81 -8.08
N LEU A 58 13.08 2.50 -8.55
CA LEU A 58 11.87 3.30 -8.43
C LEU A 58 10.91 2.63 -7.44
N SER A 59 10.27 3.42 -6.59
CA SER A 59 9.33 2.92 -5.56
C SER A 59 7.90 3.44 -5.71
N LYS A 60 7.66 4.44 -6.58
CA LYS A 60 6.31 4.94 -6.85
C LYS A 60 5.69 4.19 -8.03
N ALA A 61 4.43 3.79 -7.89
CA ALA A 61 3.73 3.04 -8.93
C ALA A 61 3.63 3.84 -10.24
N GLU A 62 3.42 5.14 -10.13
CA GLU A 62 3.30 6.10 -11.23
C GLU A 62 4.60 6.13 -12.04
N GLU A 63 5.74 6.34 -11.38
CA GLU A 63 7.05 6.36 -12.03
C GLU A 63 7.40 5.01 -12.68
N ILE A 64 6.97 3.89 -12.07
CA ILE A 64 7.14 2.56 -12.67
C ILE A 64 6.30 2.42 -13.95
N MET A 65 5.05 2.89 -13.94
CA MET A 65 4.18 2.86 -15.13
C MET A 65 4.71 3.79 -16.24
N ASP A 66 5.23 4.96 -15.89
CA ASP A 66 5.87 5.89 -16.82
C ASP A 66 7.13 5.27 -17.41
N PHE A 67 7.97 4.63 -16.59
CA PHE A 67 9.13 3.88 -17.06
C PHE A 67 8.74 2.78 -18.07
N LEU A 68 7.72 1.97 -17.75
CA LEU A 68 7.24 0.92 -18.64
C LEU A 68 6.73 1.49 -19.98
N THR A 69 6.10 2.67 -19.95
CA THR A 69 5.67 3.40 -21.14
C THR A 69 6.87 3.84 -21.98
N LEU A 70 7.87 4.47 -21.34
CA LEU A 70 9.08 4.97 -21.99
C LEU A 70 9.88 3.88 -22.70
N ILE A 71 9.93 2.67 -22.14
CA ILE A 71 10.62 1.53 -22.78
C ILE A 71 9.75 0.77 -23.80
N GLY A 72 8.51 1.21 -24.04
CA GLY A 72 7.57 0.60 -24.99
C GLY A 72 6.89 -0.67 -24.48
N ALA A 73 6.88 -0.92 -23.17
CA ALA A 73 6.31 -2.12 -22.55
C ALA A 73 4.83 -1.96 -22.17
N MET A 74 3.99 -1.49 -23.11
CA MET A 74 2.58 -1.14 -22.85
C MET A 74 1.75 -2.29 -22.26
N LYS A 75 1.96 -3.54 -22.72
CA LYS A 75 1.26 -4.70 -22.16
C LYS A 75 1.61 -4.93 -20.69
N ALA A 76 2.86 -4.71 -20.30
CA ALA A 76 3.29 -4.84 -18.91
C ALA A 76 2.75 -3.68 -18.06
N ARG A 77 2.73 -2.46 -18.61
CA ARG A 77 2.13 -1.29 -17.97
C ARG A 77 0.67 -1.52 -17.60
N LEU A 78 -0.15 -1.98 -18.56
CA LEU A 78 -1.58 -2.22 -18.35
C LEU A 78 -1.82 -3.30 -17.28
N LYS A 79 -1.06 -4.39 -17.29
CA LYS A 79 -1.13 -5.42 -16.25
C LYS A 79 -0.74 -4.90 -14.87
N PHE A 80 0.27 -4.03 -14.81
CA PHE A 80 0.69 -3.41 -13.56
C PHE A 80 -0.39 -2.45 -13.02
N GLU A 81 -1.01 -1.66 -13.90
CA GLU A 81 -2.10 -0.75 -13.59
C GLU A 81 -3.34 -1.51 -13.07
N GLU A 82 -3.74 -2.58 -13.74
CA GLU A 82 -4.82 -3.47 -13.29
C GLU A 82 -4.55 -4.02 -11.88
N ALA A 83 -3.35 -4.53 -11.63
CA ALA A 83 -2.96 -5.05 -10.33
C ALA A 83 -2.94 -3.97 -9.23
N LYS A 84 -2.49 -2.74 -9.56
CA LYS A 84 -2.55 -1.59 -8.65
C LYS A 84 -4.00 -1.29 -8.25
N ILE A 85 -4.90 -1.18 -9.22
CA ILE A 85 -6.33 -0.90 -8.99
C ILE A 85 -6.94 -1.98 -8.09
N MET A 86 -6.73 -3.26 -8.41
CA MET A 86 -7.26 -4.38 -7.64
C MET A 86 -6.75 -4.42 -6.20
N ARG A 87 -5.48 -4.01 -5.98
CA ARG A 87 -4.91 -3.91 -4.64
C ARG A 87 -5.50 -2.74 -3.86
N GLU A 88 -5.66 -1.57 -4.49
CA GLU A 88 -6.26 -0.39 -3.84
C GLU A 88 -7.72 -0.64 -3.46
N MET A 89 -8.49 -1.26 -4.35
CA MET A 89 -9.87 -1.70 -4.10
C MET A 89 -9.97 -2.65 -2.92
N ARG A 90 -9.11 -3.68 -2.84
CA ARG A 90 -9.05 -4.59 -1.69
C ARG A 90 -8.71 -3.84 -0.39
N GLY A 91 -7.74 -2.92 -0.44
CA GLY A 91 -7.39 -2.10 0.72
C GLY A 91 -8.54 -1.24 1.22
N LEU A 92 -9.32 -0.64 0.30
CA LEU A 92 -10.52 0.12 0.62
C LEU A 92 -11.62 -0.76 1.23
N ALA A 93 -11.92 -1.91 0.62
CA ALA A 93 -12.91 -2.85 1.13
C ALA A 93 -12.58 -3.33 2.55
N ASN A 94 -11.30 -3.66 2.80
CA ASN A 94 -10.85 -4.07 4.14
C ASN A 94 -11.02 -2.95 5.18
N ARG A 95 -10.68 -1.70 4.83
CA ARG A 95 -10.89 -0.55 5.73
C ARG A 95 -12.36 -0.32 6.02
N GLN A 96 -13.21 -0.43 5.01
CA GLN A 96 -14.66 -0.28 5.15
C GLN A 96 -15.22 -1.36 6.09
N SER A 97 -14.89 -2.63 5.85
CA SER A 97 -15.34 -3.74 6.70
C SER A 97 -14.85 -3.59 8.14
N ASN A 98 -13.59 -3.18 8.35
CA ASN A 98 -13.07 -2.92 9.69
C ASN A 98 -13.82 -1.80 10.41
N PHE A 99 -14.18 -0.73 9.69
CA PHE A 99 -14.94 0.37 10.25
C PHE A 99 -16.35 -0.06 10.67
N GLU A 100 -17.04 -0.82 9.81
CA GLU A 100 -18.36 -1.37 10.10
C GLU A 100 -18.34 -2.30 11.32
N ASN A 101 -17.39 -3.23 11.37
CA ASN A 101 -17.22 -4.13 12.51
C ASN A 101 -16.94 -3.38 13.82
N ALA A 102 -16.11 -2.33 13.78
CA ALA A 102 -15.83 -1.51 14.95
C ALA A 102 -17.07 -0.73 15.44
N ASN A 103 -17.91 -0.24 14.54
CA ASN A 103 -19.15 0.43 14.89
C ASN A 103 -20.16 -0.55 15.50
N ILE A 104 -20.32 -1.73 14.89
CA ILE A 104 -21.19 -2.78 15.44
C ILE A 104 -20.72 -3.17 16.84
N ALA A 105 -19.42 -3.39 17.05
CA ALA A 105 -18.88 -3.74 18.36
C ALA A 105 -19.17 -2.66 19.41
N LYS A 106 -19.01 -1.38 19.08
CA LYS A 106 -19.36 -0.26 19.98
C LYS A 106 -20.84 -0.25 20.34
N SER A 107 -21.72 -0.44 19.36
CA SER A 107 -23.17 -0.50 19.61
C SER A 107 -23.55 -1.67 20.50
N VAL A 108 -22.94 -2.84 20.29
CA VAL A 108 -23.16 -4.03 21.13
C VAL A 108 -22.66 -3.80 22.55
N MET A 109 -21.48 -3.22 22.74
CA MET A 109 -20.97 -2.91 24.08
C MET A 109 -21.86 -1.92 24.83
N ALA A 110 -22.31 -0.84 24.18
CA ALA A 110 -23.23 0.12 24.80
C ALA A 110 -24.58 -0.52 25.19
N ALA A 111 -25.10 -1.41 24.35
CA ALA A 111 -26.31 -2.17 24.66
C ALA A 111 -26.10 -3.12 25.85
N GLN A 112 -24.94 -3.79 25.93
CA GLN A 112 -24.61 -4.66 27.05
C GLN A 112 -24.45 -3.86 28.36
N GLU A 113 -23.74 -2.73 28.33
CA GLU A 113 -23.60 -1.83 29.48
C GLU A 113 -24.96 -1.34 29.99
N ALA A 114 -25.88 -1.00 29.07
CA ALA A 114 -27.25 -0.61 29.44
C ALA A 114 -28.03 -1.76 30.09
N ILE A 115 -27.91 -2.99 29.55
CA ILE A 115 -28.54 -4.18 30.14
C ILE A 115 -27.99 -4.45 31.55
N ASP A 116 -26.67 -4.39 31.71
CA ASP A 116 -26.00 -4.64 33.00
C ASP A 116 -26.40 -3.58 34.04
N ALA A 117 -26.49 -2.31 33.64
CA ALA A 117 -26.97 -1.24 34.51
C ALA A 117 -28.42 -1.44 34.96
N ILE A 118 -29.30 -1.88 34.05
CA ILE A 118 -30.70 -2.20 34.37
C ILE A 118 -30.78 -3.39 35.35
N GLN A 119 -30.00 -4.45 35.09
CA GLN A 119 -29.96 -5.62 35.97
C GLN A 119 -29.48 -5.24 37.38
N PHE A 120 -28.41 -4.44 37.47
CA PHE A 120 -27.87 -3.94 38.74
C PHE A 120 -28.92 -3.15 39.55
N LEU A 121 -29.62 -2.21 38.93
CA LEU A 121 -30.68 -1.42 39.59
C LEU A 121 -31.87 -2.28 40.03
N ASN A 122 -32.23 -3.28 39.22
CA ASN A 122 -33.31 -4.21 39.54
C ASN A 122 -32.96 -5.09 40.74
N GLU A 123 -31.74 -5.62 40.83
CA GLU A 123 -31.25 -6.37 41.99
C GLU A 123 -31.27 -5.53 43.28
N LYS A 124 -30.99 -4.23 43.17
CA LYS A 124 -31.07 -3.27 44.28
C LYS A 124 -32.50 -2.84 44.63
N LYS A 125 -33.51 -3.21 43.82
CA LYS A 125 -34.90 -2.71 43.91
C LYS A 125 -34.99 -1.18 43.83
N GLU A 126 -34.04 -0.56 43.14
CA GLU A 126 -33.95 0.90 42.95
C GLU A 126 -34.52 1.33 41.60
N LEU A 127 -34.91 0.37 40.75
CA LEU A 127 -35.48 0.63 39.43
C LEU A 127 -36.74 1.52 39.49
N GLU A 128 -37.62 1.30 40.47
CA GLU A 128 -38.85 2.08 40.68
C GLU A 128 -38.60 3.46 41.32
N GLN A 129 -37.40 3.71 41.83
CA GLN A 129 -37.00 4.97 42.47
C GLN A 129 -36.35 5.95 41.47
N LEU A 130 -36.22 5.55 40.20
CA LEU A 130 -35.70 6.40 39.14
C LEU A 130 -36.65 7.59 38.90
N PRO A 131 -36.10 8.80 38.68
CA PRO A 131 -36.92 9.97 38.37
C PRO A 131 -37.69 9.75 37.06
N PRO A 132 -38.93 10.28 36.95
CA PRO A 132 -39.69 10.23 35.72
C PRO A 132 -38.93 10.99 34.61
N SER A 133 -38.99 10.44 33.39
CA SER A 133 -38.41 10.99 32.16
C SER A 133 -39.06 12.29 31.73
#